data_AF-A0A2D8LCC5-F1
#
_entry.id   AF-A0A2D8LCC5-F1
#
_cell.length_a   1.000
_cell.length_b   1.000
_cell.length_c   1.000
_cell.angle_alpha   90.00
_cell.angle_beta   90.00
_cell.angle_gamma   90.00
#
_symmetry.space_group_name_H-M   'P 1'
#
loop_
_entity.id
_entity.type
_entity.pdbx_description
1 polymer ?
#
loop_
_entity_poly.entity_id
_entity_poly.type
_entity_poly.pdbx_seq_one_letter_code
_entity_poly.pdbx_strand_id
1 'polypeptide(L)'
;MDNKILNNYLRKIESYLDQNEAINILKSIIQIDSRTNSKNENNIIEYWESKYSELGTINKIYNTNDNRLNLISNLNFSNNHKTIIFNG
;
A
#
# COMPACT_ATOMS: atom_id res chain seq x y z
N MET A 1 -11.97 18.01 19.18
CA MET A 1 -11.24 16.87 19.77
C MET A 1 -10.17 17.43 20.69
N ASP A 2 -10.02 16.92 21.91
CA ASP A 2 -9.01 17.43 22.86
C ASP A 2 -7.59 17.12 22.36
N ASN A 3 -6.71 18.11 22.36
CA ASN A 3 -5.32 17.99 21.89
C ASN A 3 -4.54 16.89 22.64
N LYS A 4 -4.85 16.64 23.92
CA LYS A 4 -4.23 15.54 24.68
C LYS A 4 -4.62 14.17 24.14
N ILE A 5 -5.89 14.02 23.75
CA ILE A 5 -6.42 12.78 23.20
C ILE A 5 -5.81 12.52 21.82
N LEU A 6 -5.74 13.55 20.96
CA LEU A 6 -5.11 13.46 19.65
C LEU A 6 -3.62 13.06 19.77
N ASN A 7 -2.87 13.70 20.67
CA ASN A 7 -1.45 13.38 20.87
C ASN A 7 -1.22 11.94 21.35
N ASN A 8 -2.12 11.40 22.18
CA ASN A 8 -2.04 10.00 22.59
C ASN A 8 -2.29 9.04 21.43
N TYR A 9 -3.23 9.35 20.54
CA TYR A 9 -3.44 8.54 19.33
C TYR A 9 -2.25 8.59 18.39
N LEU A 10 -1.63 9.76 18.19
CA LEU A 10 -0.44 9.90 17.35
C LEU A 10 0.73 9.08 17.88
N ARG A 11 1.06 9.18 19.18
CA ARG A 11 2.13 8.37 19.79
C ARG A 11 1.87 6.88 19.68
N LYS A 12 0.60 6.47 19.78
CA LYS A 12 0.23 5.07 19.61
C LYS A 12 0.43 4.62 18.16
N ILE A 13 0.07 5.44 17.17
CA ILE A 13 0.34 5.16 15.75
C ILE A 13 1.85 5.05 15.48
N GLU A 14 2.64 5.98 16.00
CA GLU A 14 4.10 5.95 15.86
C GLU A 14 4.70 4.66 16.44
N SER A 15 4.17 4.16 17.55
CA SER A 15 4.62 2.90 18.15
C SER A 15 4.34 1.66 17.29
N TYR A 16 3.44 1.76 16.32
CA TYR A 16 3.15 0.69 15.36
C TYR A 16 3.97 0.78 14.07
N LEU A 17 4.78 1.85 13.89
CA LEU A 17 5.64 1.97 12.72
C LEU A 17 6.89 1.10 12.89
N ASP A 18 6.93 -0.02 12.18
CA ASP A 18 8.14 -0.85 12.09
C ASP A 18 9.01 -0.40 10.91
N GLN A 19 10.07 0.36 11.24
CA GLN A 19 11.03 0.84 10.25
C GLN A 19 11.77 -0.31 9.54
N ASN A 20 11.98 -1.44 10.22
CA ASN A 20 12.65 -2.60 9.61
C ASN A 20 11.73 -3.27 8.58
N GLU A 21 10.43 -3.36 8.88
CA GLU A 21 9.43 -3.82 7.91
C GLU A 21 9.41 -2.93 6.66
N ALA A 22 9.37 -1.61 6.84
CA ALA A 22 9.43 -0.65 5.73
C ALA A 22 10.71 -0.80 4.90
N ILE A 23 11.87 -0.98 5.54
CA ILE A 23 13.15 -1.22 4.84
C ILE A 23 13.13 -2.54 4.08
N ASN A 24 12.56 -3.60 4.65
CA ASN A 24 12.48 -4.91 4.01
C ASN A 24 11.56 -4.90 2.78
N ILE A 25 10.43 -4.19 2.86
CA ILE A 25 9.55 -3.92 1.73
C ILE A 25 10.30 -3.11 0.65
N LEU A 26 11.04 -2.07 1.04
CA LEU A 26 11.83 -1.29 0.06
C LEU A 26 12.87 -2.16 -0.65
N LYS A 27 13.55 -3.04 0.09
CA LYS A 27 14.53 -3.98 -0.47
C LYS A 27 13.88 -4.98 -1.44
N SER A 28 12.70 -5.52 -1.14
CA SER A 28 12.03 -6.47 -2.04
C SER A 28 11.64 -5.81 -3.36
N ILE A 29 11.22 -4.55 -3.33
CA ILE A 29 10.90 -3.77 -4.53
C ILE A 29 12.15 -3.45 -5.35
N ILE A 30 13.24 -3.01 -4.70
CA ILE A 30 14.50 -2.69 -5.38
C ILE A 30 15.17 -3.93 -5.99
N GLN A 31 15.02 -5.10 -5.35
CA GLN A 31 15.54 -6.37 -5.87
C GLN A 31 14.81 -6.88 -7.10
N ILE A 32 13.53 -6.51 -7.27
CA ILE A 32 12.83 -6.74 -8.53
C ILE A 32 13.34 -5.66 -9.48
N ASP A 33 14.29 -6.02 -10.35
CA ASP A 33 14.85 -5.11 -11.33
C ASP A 33 13.72 -4.60 -12.25
N SER A 34 13.18 -3.43 -11.91
CA SER A 34 12.11 -2.75 -12.65
C SER A 34 12.62 -2.16 -13.96
N ARG A 35 13.89 -2.41 -14.30
CA ARG A 35 14.47 -2.15 -15.62
C ARG A 35 13.83 -3.11 -16.65
N THR A 36 12.60 -2.76 -17.01
CA THR A 36 12.01 -2.87 -18.35
C THR A 36 11.55 -4.23 -18.85
N ASN A 37 10.73 -4.96 -18.10
CA ASN A 37 9.70 -5.80 -18.73
C ASN A 37 8.42 -5.85 -17.89
N SER A 38 7.29 -5.94 -18.58
CA SER A 38 5.95 -5.98 -17.97
C SER A 38 5.79 -7.16 -17.00
N LYS A 39 6.53 -8.25 -17.19
CA LYS A 39 6.51 -9.38 -16.27
C LYS A 39 7.02 -9.01 -14.87
N ASN A 40 8.14 -8.30 -14.77
CA ASN A 40 8.68 -7.87 -13.48
C ASN A 40 7.78 -6.83 -12.81
N GLU A 41 7.26 -5.87 -13.58
CA GLU A 41 6.31 -4.87 -13.08
C GLU A 41 5.04 -5.56 -12.54
N ASN A 42 4.51 -6.55 -13.25
CA ASN A 42 3.33 -7.30 -12.82
C ASN A 42 3.59 -8.12 -11.54
N ASN A 43 4.78 -8.72 -11.39
CA ASN A 43 5.14 -9.43 -10.16
C ASN A 43 5.16 -8.48 -8.94
N ILE A 44 5.60 -7.23 -9.10
CA ILE A 44 5.55 -6.21 -8.04
C ILE A 44 4.09 -5.94 -7.65
N ILE A 45 3.22 -5.80 -8.64
CA ILE A 45 1.80 -5.54 -8.43
C ILE A 45 1.11 -6.71 -7.73
N GLU A 46 1.40 -7.95 -8.13
CA GLU A 46 0.89 -9.16 -7.47
C GLU A 46 1.37 -9.30 -6.02
N TYR A 47 2.63 -8.96 -5.75
CA TYR A 47 3.15 -8.92 -4.39
C TYR A 47 2.38 -7.93 -3.50
N TRP A 48 2.14 -6.71 -4.01
CA TRP A 48 1.40 -5.69 -3.28
C TRP A 48 -0.08 -6.01 -3.11
N GLU A 49 -0.70 -6.63 -4.11
CA GLU A 49 -2.08 -7.12 -3.99
C GLU A 49 -2.19 -8.09 -2.82
N SER A 50 -1.29 -9.09 -2.74
CA SER A 50 -1.25 -10.04 -1.63
C SER A 50 -1.10 -9.33 -0.28
N LYS A 51 -0.15 -8.37 -0.17
CA LYS A 51 0.07 -7.61 1.07
C LYS A 51 -1.10 -6.74 1.48
N TYR A 52 -1.75 -6.06 0.55
CA TYR A 52 -2.91 -5.25 0.88
C TYR A 52 -4.15 -6.10 1.18
N SER A 53 -4.26 -7.29 0.57
CA SER A 53 -5.30 -8.28 0.90
C SER A 53 -5.18 -8.77 2.35
N GLU A 54 -3.95 -9.04 2.84
CA GLU A 54 -3.68 -9.38 4.25
C GLU A 54 -4.19 -8.29 5.22
N LEU A 55 -4.23 -7.03 4.79
CA LEU A 55 -4.68 -5.87 5.57
C LEU A 55 -6.19 -5.60 5.48
N GLY A 56 -6.95 -6.45 4.80
CA GLY A 56 -8.41 -6.31 4.67
C GLY A 56 -8.85 -5.22 3.69
N THR A 57 -7.99 -4.82 2.77
CA THR A 57 -8.38 -3.89 1.69
C THR A 57 -9.21 -4.59 0.61
N ILE A 58 -9.99 -3.82 -0.14
CA ILE A 58 -10.68 -4.28 -1.35
C ILE A 58 -9.80 -3.93 -2.54
N ASN A 59 -9.15 -4.95 -3.10
CA ASN A 59 -8.23 -4.82 -4.22
C ASN A 59 -8.92 -4.96 -5.57
N LYS A 60 -8.45 -4.21 -6.57
CA LYS A 60 -8.84 -4.37 -7.97
C LYS A 60 -7.64 -4.16 -8.88
N ILE A 61 -7.37 -5.17 -9.70
CA ILE A 61 -6.32 -5.17 -10.72
C ILE A 61 -6.91 -4.71 -12.06
N TYR A 62 -6.19 -3.86 -12.76
CA TYR A 62 -6.51 -3.38 -14.10
C TYR A 62 -5.35 -3.70 -15.05
N ASN A 63 -5.67 -4.27 -16.22
CA ASN A 63 -4.70 -4.49 -17.27
C ASN A 63 -4.66 -3.29 -18.23
N THR A 64 -3.46 -2.85 -18.59
CA THR A 64 -3.24 -1.81 -19.59
C THR A 64 -3.06 -2.42 -20.98
N ASN A 65 -3.08 -1.57 -22.02
CA ASN A 65 -2.91 -2.02 -23.40
C ASN A 65 -1.52 -2.63 -23.69
N ASP A 66 -0.53 -2.36 -22.85
CA ASP A 66 0.84 -2.90 -22.94
C ASP A 66 1.10 -4.09 -21.98
N ASN A 67 0.03 -4.75 -21.50
CA ASN A 67 0.06 -5.91 -20.60
C ASN A 67 0.66 -5.64 -19.21
N ARG A 68 0.63 -4.39 -18.75
CA ARG A 68 1.02 -4.02 -17.38
C ARG A 68 -0.19 -4.02 -16.47
N LEU A 69 0.02 -4.36 -15.22
CA LEU A 69 -1.00 -4.32 -14.19
C LEU A 69 -0.95 -3.01 -13.41
N ASN A 70 -2.12 -2.46 -13.10
CA ASN A 70 -2.30 -1.42 -12.10
C ASN A 70 -3.15 -1.98 -10.96
N LEU A 71 -2.80 -1.66 -9.72
CA LEU A 71 -3.55 -2.06 -8.53
C LEU A 71 -4.22 -0.84 -7.89
N ILE A 72 -5.51 -0.96 -7.62
CA ILE A 72 -6.26 -0.02 -6.77
C ILE A 72 -6.70 -0.79 -5.53
N SER A 73 -6.25 -0.34 -4.36
CA SER A 73 -6.57 -0.94 -3.06
C SER A 73 -7.33 0.03 -2.19
N ASN A 74 -8.54 -0.35 -1.77
CA ASN A 74 -9.43 0.52 -0.98
C ASN A 74 -9.61 0.00 0.44
N LEU A 75 -9.34 0.85 1.43
CA LEU A 75 -9.72 0.60 2.82
C LEU A 75 -10.91 1.49 3.19
N ASN A 76 -12.08 0.87 3.41
CA ASN A 76 -13.31 1.59 3.68
C ASN A 76 -13.50 1.79 5.19
N PHE A 77 -13.59 3.05 5.60
CA PHE A 77 -13.97 3.42 6.97
C PHE A 77 -15.47 3.73 7.02
N SER A 78 -16.15 3.37 8.12
CA SER A 78 -17.59 3.60 8.25
C SER A 78 -17.93 5.10 8.24
N ASN A 79 -19.00 5.46 7.52
CA ASN A 79 -19.66 6.77 7.51
C ASN A 79 -18.84 8.00 7.08
N ASN A 80 -17.75 7.84 6.32
CA ASN A 80 -16.99 8.99 5.79
C ASN A 80 -17.06 9.06 4.26
N HIS A 81 -17.56 10.19 3.73
CA HIS A 81 -17.59 10.51 2.30
C HIS A 81 -16.29 11.15 1.78
N LYS A 82 -15.23 11.18 2.61
CA LYS A 82 -13.94 11.76 2.24
C LYS A 82 -12.98 10.64 1.86
N THR A 83 -12.37 10.77 0.69
CA THR A 83 -11.36 9.84 0.19
C THR A 83 -9.98 10.50 0.27
N ILE A 84 -9.00 9.78 0.79
CA ILE A 84 -7.58 10.15 0.73
C ILE A 84 -6.92 9.19 -0.25
N ILE A 85 -6.17 9.72 -1.22
CA ILE A 85 -5.52 8.94 -2.26
C ILE A 85 -4.01 9.04 -2.06
N PHE A 86 -3.35 7.89 -2.00
CA PHE A 86 -1.90 7.75 -2.07
C PHE A 86 -1.56 7.13 -3.43
N ASN A 87 -0.65 7.75 -4.17
CA ASN A 87 -0.19 7.26 -5.47
C ASN A 87 1.32 7.05 -5.38
N GLY A 88 1.80 5.89 -5.82
CA GLY A 88 3.18 5.44 -5.69
C GLY A 88 3.63 4.66 -6.92
#